data_AF-A0A1Y1YG36-F1
#
_entry.id   AF-A0A1Y1YG36-F1
#
_cell.length_a   1.000
_cell.length_b   1.000
_cell.length_c   1.000
_cell.angle_alpha   90.00
_cell.angle_beta   90.00
_cell.angle_gamma   90.00
#
_symmetry.space_group_name_H-M   'P 1'
#
loop_
_entity.id
_entity.type
_entity.pdbx_description
1 polymer ?
#
loop_
_entity_poly.entity_id
_entity_poly.type
_entity_poly.pdbx_seq_one_letter_code
_entity_poly.pdbx_strand_id
1 'polypeptide(L)'
;MVNAEILEQLEQLKYFLATAPANWRPEQSIRKFMLPNGEYVSCTLWKNLFHITGTDIVRCLVFRFQAFGRPVKNIKKFEEGIFSDLRNLKPGIDATLEEPRSEFLEMLYKNNCIRTQKKQKVFYWYSVPHDRL
;
A
#
# COMPACT_ATOMS: atom_id res chain seq x y z
N MET A 1 -7.41 0.19 -26.98
CA MET A 1 -8.69 0.32 -26.25
C MET A 1 -8.42 -0.11 -24.82
N VAL A 2 -8.64 0.75 -23.84
CA VAL A 2 -8.55 0.34 -22.42
C VAL A 2 -9.74 -0.59 -22.16
N ASN A 3 -9.48 -1.80 -21.64
CA ASN A 3 -10.52 -2.78 -21.34
C ASN A 3 -11.46 -2.20 -20.26
N ALA A 4 -12.79 -2.27 -20.45
CA ALA A 4 -13.77 -1.74 -19.51
C ALA A 4 -13.62 -2.35 -18.11
N GLU A 5 -13.26 -3.63 -18.04
CA GLU A 5 -12.97 -4.34 -16.78
C GLU A 5 -11.78 -3.72 -16.04
N ILE A 6 -10.74 -3.28 -16.77
CA ILE A 6 -9.56 -2.65 -16.17
C ILE A 6 -9.94 -1.28 -15.57
N LEU A 7 -10.81 -0.53 -16.25
CA LEU A 7 -11.30 0.75 -15.75
C LEU A 7 -12.11 0.58 -14.47
N GLU A 8 -13.00 -0.41 -14.43
CA GLU A 8 -13.77 -0.73 -13.23
C GLU A 8 -12.85 -1.11 -12.05
N GLN A 9 -11.83 -1.95 -12.31
CA GLN A 9 -10.85 -2.32 -11.28
C GLN A 9 -10.05 -1.12 -10.75
N LEU A 10 -9.74 -0.13 -11.61
CA LEU A 10 -9.10 1.12 -11.19
C LEU A 10 -10.03 1.96 -10.30
N GLU A 11 -11.31 2.06 -10.65
CA GLU A 11 -12.30 2.77 -9.84
C GLU A 11 -12.51 2.10 -8.47
N GLN A 12 -12.58 0.76 -8.44
CA GLN A 12 -12.67 0.00 -7.21
C GLN A 12 -11.43 0.18 -6.32
N LEU A 13 -10.23 0.17 -6.91
CA LEU A 13 -9.00 0.46 -6.17
C LEU A 13 -9.01 1.89 -5.61
N LYS A 14 -9.41 2.88 -6.41
CA LYS A 14 -9.50 4.28 -5.97
C LYS A 14 -10.50 4.43 -4.83
N TYR A 15 -11.67 3.80 -4.94
CA TYR A 15 -12.68 3.78 -3.89
C TYR A 15 -12.12 3.15 -2.61
N PHE A 16 -11.44 2.00 -2.71
CA PHE A 16 -10.79 1.37 -1.58
C PHE A 16 -9.75 2.29 -0.92
N LEU A 17 -8.86 2.92 -1.70
CA LEU A 17 -7.85 3.83 -1.15
C LEU A 17 -8.48 5.03 -0.40
N ALA A 18 -9.62 5.52 -0.88
CA ALA A 18 -10.35 6.61 -0.25
C ALA A 18 -11.11 6.19 1.03
N THR A 19 -11.66 4.97 1.07
CA THR A 19 -12.61 4.56 2.12
C THR A 19 -12.11 3.42 3.02
N ALA A 20 -10.94 2.83 2.79
CA ALA A 20 -10.50 1.66 3.56
C ALA A 20 -10.52 1.89 5.08
N PRO A 21 -10.10 3.05 5.62
CA PRO A 21 -10.19 3.32 7.06
C PRO A 21 -11.62 3.51 7.61
N ALA A 22 -12.62 3.76 6.76
CA ALA A 22 -13.98 4.11 7.20
C ALA A 22 -14.76 2.89 7.72
N ASN A 23 -15.68 3.07 8.66
CA ASN A 23 -16.56 2.00 9.18
C ASN A 23 -15.79 0.76 9.69
N TRP A 24 -14.65 0.98 10.35
CA TRP A 24 -13.78 -0.11 10.80
C TRP A 24 -14.44 -0.94 11.91
N ARG A 25 -14.31 -2.27 11.84
CA ARG A 25 -14.87 -3.18 12.86
C ARG A 25 -13.84 -3.37 13.99
N PRO A 26 -14.26 -3.40 15.28
CA PRO A 26 -13.34 -3.52 16.40
C PRO A 26 -12.38 -4.72 16.33
N GLU A 27 -12.83 -5.84 15.76
CA GLU A 27 -12.04 -7.08 15.67
C GLU A 27 -11.20 -7.18 14.38
N GLN A 28 -11.33 -6.21 13.48
CA GLN A 28 -10.58 -6.18 12.25
C GLN A 28 -9.22 -5.53 12.48
N SER A 29 -8.13 -6.20 12.15
CA SER A 29 -6.79 -5.58 12.15
C SER A 29 -6.35 -5.15 10.75
N ILE A 30 -6.94 -5.76 9.70
CA ILE A 30 -6.56 -5.52 8.30
C ILE A 30 -7.79 -5.54 7.38
N ARG A 31 -7.79 -4.62 6.41
CA ARG A 31 -8.63 -4.67 5.21
C ARG A 31 -7.75 -4.86 3.99
N LYS A 32 -8.19 -5.71 3.08
CA LYS A 32 -7.46 -6.03 1.85
C LYS A 32 -8.31 -5.77 0.64
N PHE A 33 -7.69 -5.25 -0.40
CA PHE A 33 -8.22 -5.19 -1.75
C PHE A 33 -7.37 -6.10 -2.63
N MET A 34 -8.00 -7.02 -3.37
CA MET A 34 -7.30 -7.93 -4.27
C MET A 34 -7.12 -7.26 -5.63
N LEU A 35 -5.88 -7.21 -6.10
CA LEU A 35 -5.55 -6.74 -7.44
C LEU A 35 -5.74 -7.88 -8.46
N PRO A 36 -5.95 -7.57 -9.75
CA PRO A 36 -6.13 -8.59 -10.80
C PRO A 36 -4.97 -9.57 -11.00
N ASN A 37 -3.78 -9.22 -10.50
CA ASN A 37 -2.61 -10.10 -10.52
C ASN A 37 -2.55 -11.07 -9.32
N GLY A 38 -3.57 -11.09 -8.46
CA GLY A 38 -3.65 -11.92 -7.25
C GLY A 38 -2.90 -11.37 -6.04
N GLU A 39 -2.25 -10.20 -6.16
CA GLU A 39 -1.66 -9.51 -5.01
C GLU A 39 -2.72 -8.73 -4.22
N TYR A 40 -2.38 -8.32 -3.01
CA TYR A 40 -3.26 -7.53 -2.16
C TYR A 40 -2.67 -6.17 -1.83
N VAL A 41 -3.53 -5.17 -1.72
CA VAL A 41 -3.26 -3.87 -1.13
C VAL A 41 -3.95 -3.85 0.23
N SER A 42 -3.21 -3.58 1.31
CA SER A 42 -3.74 -3.69 2.66
C SER A 42 -3.77 -2.34 3.38
N CYS A 43 -4.91 -2.04 4.00
CA CYS A 43 -5.03 -1.03 5.05
C CYS A 43 -4.92 -1.76 6.39
N THR A 44 -4.01 -1.36 7.26
CA THR A 44 -3.78 -2.04 8.54
C THR A 44 -4.00 -1.09 9.72
N LEU A 45 -4.76 -1.53 10.71
CA LEU A 45 -4.98 -0.80 11.95
C LEU A 45 -3.98 -1.28 13.00
N TRP A 46 -3.15 -0.38 13.49
CA TRP A 46 -2.17 -0.67 14.54
C TRP A 46 -2.04 0.52 15.47
N LYS A 47 -2.11 0.28 16.79
CA LYS A 47 -2.07 1.34 17.82
C LYS A 47 -3.02 2.52 17.53
N ASN A 48 -4.24 2.20 17.09
CA ASN A 48 -5.28 3.16 16.73
C ASN A 48 -4.95 4.08 15.53
N LEU A 49 -3.95 3.72 14.72
CA LEU A 49 -3.56 4.42 13.50
C LEU A 49 -3.68 3.48 12.30
N PHE A 50 -4.11 4.04 11.17
CA PHE A 50 -4.20 3.32 9.90
C PHE A 50 -2.90 3.44 9.14
N HIS A 51 -2.46 2.34 8.54
CA HIS A 51 -1.18 2.23 7.89
C HIS A 51 -1.29 1.56 6.51
N ILE A 52 -0.33 1.91 5.66
CA ILE A 52 -0.05 1.26 4.38
C ILE A 52 1.45 1.00 4.27
N THR A 53 1.83 -0.13 3.69
CA THR A 53 3.24 -0.50 3.53
C THR A 53 3.79 0.06 2.21
N GLY A 54 5.11 0.27 2.15
CA GLY A 54 5.76 0.63 0.88
C GLY A 54 5.54 -0.42 -0.22
N THR A 55 5.46 -1.70 0.15
CA THR A 55 5.12 -2.79 -0.80
C THR A 55 3.72 -2.61 -1.39
N ASP A 56 2.72 -2.31 -0.56
CA ASP A 56 1.35 -2.12 -1.04
C ASP A 56 1.22 -0.86 -1.90
N ILE A 57 1.95 0.21 -1.58
CA ILE A 57 2.04 1.42 -2.43
C ILE A 57 2.62 1.06 -3.81
N VAL A 58 3.73 0.32 -3.86
CA VAL A 58 4.33 -0.12 -5.13
C VAL A 58 3.34 -0.96 -5.94
N ARG A 59 2.62 -1.89 -5.31
CA ARG A 59 1.60 -2.73 -5.97
C ARG A 59 0.49 -1.90 -6.61
N CYS A 60 -0.07 -0.93 -5.87
CA CYS A 60 -1.06 0.01 -6.40
C CYS A 60 -0.55 0.71 -7.65
N LEU A 61 0.68 1.22 -7.58
CA LEU A 61 1.28 2.00 -8.66
C LEU A 61 1.59 1.17 -9.90
N VAL A 62 2.18 -0.02 -9.72
CA VAL A 62 2.45 -0.95 -10.82
C VAL A 62 1.16 -1.31 -11.55
N PHE A 63 0.10 -1.63 -10.79
CA PHE A 63 -1.21 -1.94 -11.36
C PHE A 63 -1.79 -0.75 -12.14
N ARG A 64 -1.76 0.47 -11.56
CA ARG A 64 -2.24 1.67 -12.24
C ARG A 64 -1.50 1.94 -13.55
N PHE A 65 -0.17 1.89 -13.53
CA PHE A 65 0.65 2.10 -14.72
C PHE A 65 0.35 1.06 -15.81
N GLN A 66 0.18 -0.21 -15.44
CA GLN A 66 -0.22 -1.27 -16.37
C GLN A 66 -1.61 -1.00 -16.97
N ALA A 67 -2.58 -0.60 -16.15
CA ALA A 67 -3.94 -0.30 -16.56
C ALA A 67 -4.03 0.88 -17.54
N PHE A 68 -3.16 1.89 -17.38
CA PHE A 68 -3.02 3.00 -18.34
C PHE A 68 -2.22 2.66 -19.60
N GLY A 69 -1.89 1.39 -19.83
CA GLY A 69 -1.11 0.95 -21.00
C GLY A 69 0.37 1.34 -20.95
N ARG A 70 0.89 1.67 -19.76
CA ARG A 70 2.30 2.02 -19.53
C ARG A 70 2.96 0.96 -18.63
N PRO A 71 3.14 -0.29 -19.10
CA PRO A 71 3.68 -1.36 -18.27
C PRO A 71 5.08 -1.01 -17.76
N VAL A 72 5.32 -1.25 -16.47
CA VAL A 72 6.60 -1.00 -15.82
C VAL A 72 7.62 -2.02 -16.33
N LYS A 73 8.50 -1.61 -17.26
CA LYS A 73 9.54 -2.48 -17.83
C LYS A 73 10.65 -2.81 -16.82
N ASN A 74 11.01 -1.85 -15.97
CA ASN A 74 12.08 -2.00 -14.99
C ASN A 74 11.54 -1.78 -13.58
N ILE A 75 11.07 -2.87 -12.97
CA ILE A 75 10.43 -2.87 -11.65
C ILE A 75 11.38 -2.31 -10.58
N LYS A 76 12.67 -2.66 -10.61
CA LYS A 76 13.64 -2.16 -9.62
C LYS A 76 13.78 -0.65 -9.64
N LYS A 77 13.98 -0.08 -10.83
CA LYS A 77 14.09 1.38 -10.99
C LYS A 77 12.79 2.10 -10.60
N PHE A 78 11.65 1.45 -10.86
CA PHE A 78 10.35 1.96 -10.47
C PHE A 78 10.21 1.99 -8.95
N GLU A 79 10.46 0.86 -8.27
CA GLU A 79 10.49 0.76 -6.81
C GLU A 79 11.40 1.82 -6.18
N GLU A 80 12.63 1.99 -6.69
CA GLU A 80 13.58 3.03 -6.24
C GLU A 80 13.00 4.45 -6.36
N GLY A 81 12.33 4.77 -7.47
CA GLY A 81 11.67 6.06 -7.67
C GLY A 81 10.57 6.30 -6.63
N ILE A 82 9.71 5.32 -6.40
CA ILE A 82 8.63 5.42 -5.40
C ILE A 82 9.21 5.59 -4.00
N PHE A 83 10.24 4.82 -3.63
CA PHE A 83 10.91 4.99 -2.34
C PHE A 83 11.62 6.34 -2.19
N SER A 84 12.08 6.94 -3.29
CA SER A 84 12.61 8.30 -3.30
C SER A 84 11.51 9.32 -2.98
N ASP A 85 10.35 9.20 -3.62
CA ASP A 85 9.21 10.11 -3.38
C ASP A 85 8.69 9.98 -1.93
N LEU A 86 8.61 8.74 -1.42
CA LEU A 86 8.19 8.44 -0.06
C LEU A 86 9.23 8.83 1.01
N ARG A 87 10.43 9.28 0.63
CA ARG A 87 11.48 9.71 1.57
C ARG A 87 11.06 10.95 2.35
N ASN A 88 10.27 11.83 1.73
CA ASN A 88 9.81 13.10 2.31
C ASN A 88 8.89 12.91 3.53
N LEU A 89 8.17 11.79 3.60
CA LEU A 89 7.27 11.45 4.72
C LEU A 89 8.09 11.14 5.97
N LYS A 90 8.01 11.91 7.05
CA LYS A 90 8.95 11.77 8.19
C LYS A 90 8.50 10.70 9.18
N PRO A 91 9.40 9.82 9.67
CA PRO A 91 9.09 8.96 10.80
C PRO A 91 8.64 9.77 12.02
N GLY A 92 7.59 9.31 12.71
CA GLY A 92 6.96 9.99 13.84
C GLY A 92 5.88 11.01 13.45
N ILE A 93 5.84 11.45 12.19
CA ILE A 93 4.85 12.42 11.69
C ILE A 93 3.95 11.76 10.63
N ASP A 94 4.55 11.12 9.63
CA ASP A 94 3.86 10.56 8.47
C ASP A 94 4.00 9.03 8.36
N ALA A 95 4.88 8.45 9.17
CA ALA A 95 5.22 7.04 9.13
C ALA A 95 5.72 6.57 10.49
N THR A 96 5.63 5.27 10.76
CA THR A 96 6.42 4.62 11.80
C THR A 96 7.64 3.94 11.19
N LEU A 97 8.69 3.84 12.00
CA LEU A 97 9.88 3.10 11.64
C LEU A 97 9.95 1.88 12.54
N GLU A 98 9.59 0.74 11.99
CA GLU A 98 9.49 -0.51 12.74
C GLU A 98 10.80 -1.30 12.65
N GLU A 99 11.31 -1.70 13.80
CA GLU A 99 12.50 -2.54 13.90
C GLU A 99 12.18 -4.01 13.57
N PRO A 100 13.18 -4.79 13.09
CA PRO A 100 13.01 -6.21 12.87
C PRO A 100 12.43 -6.92 14.11
N ARG A 101 11.56 -7.90 13.89
CA ARG A 101 10.88 -8.69 14.95
C ARG A 101 9.91 -7.90 15.84
N SER A 102 9.54 -6.67 15.46
CA SER A 102 8.39 -6.01 16.09
C SER A 102 7.10 -6.78 15.81
N GLU A 103 6.19 -6.82 16.78
CA GLU A 103 4.87 -7.47 16.64
C GLU A 103 4.11 -6.94 15.41
N PHE A 104 4.26 -5.64 15.11
CA PHE A 104 3.65 -5.03 13.95
C PHE A 104 4.20 -5.61 12.64
N LEU A 105 5.53 -5.71 12.49
CA LEU A 105 6.13 -6.32 11.30
C LEU A 105 5.81 -7.80 11.18
N GLU A 106 5.72 -8.52 12.30
CA GLU A 106 5.27 -9.91 12.26
C GLU A 106 3.84 -10.03 11.73
N MET A 107 2.92 -9.18 12.21
CA MET A 107 1.56 -9.12 11.70
C MET A 107 1.52 -8.79 10.20
N LEU A 108 2.29 -7.78 9.76
CA LEU A 108 2.36 -7.37 8.36
C LEU A 108 2.95 -8.47 7.47
N TYR A 109 3.99 -9.16 7.93
CA TYR A 109 4.63 -10.25 7.21
C TYR A 109 3.70 -11.47 7.08
N LYS A 110 3.07 -11.90 8.19
CA LYS A 110 2.07 -12.99 8.18
C LYS A 110 0.91 -12.72 7.23
N ASN A 111 0.59 -11.44 7.00
CA ASN A 111 -0.50 -11.02 6.12
C ASN A 111 -0.06 -10.67 4.69
N ASN A 112 1.19 -10.91 4.30
CA ASN A 112 1.76 -10.60 2.99
C ASN A 112 1.75 -9.09 2.61
N CYS A 113 1.67 -8.20 3.60
CA CYS A 113 1.75 -6.76 3.41
C CYS A 113 3.20 -6.29 3.19
N ILE A 114 4.20 -7.07 3.60
CA ILE A 114 5.63 -6.82 3.39
C ILE A 114 6.35 -8.08 2.93
N ARG A 115 7.44 -7.94 2.18
CA ARG A 115 8.24 -9.07 1.66
C ARG A 115 9.36 -9.53 2.60
N THR A 116 9.77 -8.70 3.56
CA THR A 116 10.87 -9.02 4.48
C THR A 116 10.56 -8.49 5.87
N GLN A 117 11.13 -9.12 6.91
CA GLN A 117 11.05 -8.64 8.30
C GLN A 117 12.27 -7.80 8.71
N LYS A 118 12.99 -7.22 7.74
CA LYS A 118 14.00 -6.20 8.04
C LYS A 118 13.31 -4.93 8.55
N LYS A 119 14.09 -3.96 9.02
CA LYS A 119 13.59 -2.63 9.38
C LYS A 119 12.75 -2.07 8.23
N GLN A 120 11.50 -1.68 8.51
CA GLN A 120 10.61 -1.11 7.51
C GLN A 120 10.09 0.24 7.97
N LYS A 121 9.94 1.14 7.00
CA LYS A 121 9.15 2.36 7.17
C LYS A 121 7.72 2.05 6.73
N VAL A 122 6.79 2.15 7.66
CA VAL A 122 5.36 1.91 7.44
C VAL A 122 4.65 3.26 7.49
N PHE A 123 3.86 3.59 6.48
CA PHE A 123 3.32 4.93 6.31
C PHE A 123 1.94 5.04 6.94
N TYR A 124 1.64 6.18 7.56
CA TYR A 124 0.27 6.48 7.96
C TYR A 124 -0.59 6.67 6.73
N TRP A 125 -1.74 6.02 6.71
CA TRP A 125 -2.66 6.02 5.57
C TRP A 125 -2.96 7.45 5.10
N TYR A 126 -3.36 8.33 6.02
CA TYR A 126 -3.74 9.70 5.71
C TYR A 126 -2.57 10.62 5.31
N SER A 127 -1.33 10.24 5.58
CA SER A 127 -0.14 11.01 5.16
C SER A 127 0.30 10.66 3.74
N VAL A 128 -0.21 9.58 3.17
CA VAL A 128 0.11 9.17 1.80
C VAL A 128 -0.87 9.84 0.83
N PRO A 129 -0.39 10.60 -0.16
CA PRO A 129 -1.26 11.26 -1.14
C PRO A 129 -1.79 10.23 -2.15
N HIS A 130 -2.82 9.46 -1.78
CA HIS A 130 -3.39 8.38 -2.60
C HIS A 130 -3.87 8.82 -3.99
N ASP A 131 -4.28 10.07 -4.16
CA ASP A 131 -4.67 10.64 -5.45
C ASP A 131 -3.50 10.91 -6.39
N ARG A 132 -2.28 11.09 -5.84
CA ARG A 132 -1.05 11.36 -6.59
C ARG A 132 -0.20 10.11 -6.80
N LEU A 133 -0.41 9.08 -5.98
CA LEU A 133 -0.16 7.71 -6.42
C LEU A 133 -1.04 7.45 -7.65
#